data_AF-A0A5B0R907-F1
#
_entry.id   AF-A0A5B0R907-F1
#
_cell.length_a   1.000
_cell.length_b   1.000
_cell.length_c   1.000
_cell.angle_alpha   90.00
_cell.angle_beta   90.00
_cell.angle_gamma   90.00
#
_symmetry.space_group_name_H-M   'P 1'
#
loop_
_entity.id
_entity.type
_entity.pdbx_description
1 polymer ?
#
loop_
_entity_poly.entity_id
_entity_poly.type
_entity_poly.pdbx_seq_one_letter_code
_entity_poly.pdbx_strand_id
1 'polypeptide(L)'
;MVKGKMREEKVVEDEYIELPDIDSEYSEEDDVSEHERKEAKLPDWAQSPALKEALANQRKVNPDDVFGGTIPPPRMDGKIFRGRTSKFRHRTSSANWTGTDGLTAIEEAEYAKRMGYHNKKRSLKR
;
A
#
# COMPACT_ATOMS: atom_id res chain seq x y z
N MET A 1 26.85 42.29 -17.42
CA MET A 1 27.06 40.94 -16.84
C MET A 1 26.29 40.82 -15.54
N VAL A 2 25.28 39.94 -15.47
CA VAL A 2 24.54 39.63 -14.23
C VAL A 2 25.17 38.39 -13.62
N LYS A 3 25.82 38.52 -12.46
CA LYS A 3 26.42 37.40 -11.72
C LYS A 3 25.30 36.53 -11.14
N GLY A 4 25.20 35.28 -11.62
CA GLY A 4 24.32 34.26 -11.08
C GLY A 4 24.72 33.90 -9.66
N LYS A 5 23.78 34.03 -8.72
CA LYS A 5 23.94 33.66 -7.32
C LYS A 5 23.71 32.15 -7.22
N MET A 6 24.79 31.38 -7.10
CA MET A 6 24.70 29.94 -6.85
C MET A 6 24.04 29.72 -5.48
N ARG A 7 22.99 28.89 -5.45
CA ARG A 7 22.32 28.47 -4.22
C ARG A 7 23.15 27.32 -3.66
N GLU A 8 23.76 27.52 -2.50
CA GLU A 8 24.38 26.44 -1.73
C GLU A 8 23.28 25.49 -1.27
N GLU A 9 23.31 24.27 -1.79
CA GLU A 9 22.47 23.18 -1.36
C GLU A 9 23.04 22.62 -0.06
N LYS A 10 22.36 22.87 1.06
CA LYS A 10 22.75 22.30 2.36
C LYS A 10 22.57 20.79 2.28
N VAL A 11 23.68 20.07 2.24
CA VAL A 11 23.74 18.62 2.47
C VAL A 11 23.28 18.39 3.91
N VAL A 12 22.09 17.80 4.06
CA VAL A 12 21.60 17.35 5.37
C VAL A 12 22.16 15.95 5.56
N GLU A 13 23.04 15.78 6.53
CA GLU A 13 23.61 14.48 6.89
C GLU A 13 22.50 13.52 7.32
N ASP A 14 22.60 12.28 6.83
CA ASP A 14 21.69 11.20 7.18
C ASP A 14 21.92 10.82 8.65
N GLU A 15 21.17 11.42 9.57
CA GLU A 15 21.15 11.01 10.98
C GLU A 15 20.76 9.53 11.07
N TYR A 16 21.63 8.71 11.65
CA TYR A 16 21.35 7.30 11.95
C TYR A 16 20.24 7.23 13.01
N ILE A 17 19.05 6.78 12.60
CA ILE A 17 17.90 6.59 13.48
C ILE A 17 17.92 5.14 13.93
N GLU A 18 18.22 4.91 15.21
CA GLU A 18 18.01 3.60 15.84
C GLU A 18 16.50 3.35 15.91
N LEU A 19 16.01 2.51 15.00
CA LEU A 19 14.67 1.96 15.09
C LEU A 19 14.63 1.00 16.28
N PRO A 20 13.55 0.98 17.07
CA PRO A 20 13.38 -0.04 18.09
C PRO A 20 13.42 -1.42 17.44
N ASP A 21 13.96 -2.39 18.17
CA ASP A 21 13.87 -3.79 17.78
C ASP A 21 12.39 -4.11 17.52
N ILE A 22 12.13 -4.77 16.38
CA ILE A 22 10.79 -5.23 16.04
C ILE A 22 10.41 -6.23 17.13
N ASP A 23 9.19 -6.12 17.67
CA ASP A 23 8.61 -7.17 18.50
C ASP A 23 8.49 -8.44 17.64
N SER A 24 9.57 -9.22 17.59
CA SER A 24 9.62 -10.47 16.86
C SER A 24 8.84 -11.49 17.66
N GLU A 25 7.54 -11.57 17.39
CA GLU A 25 6.62 -12.58 17.95
C GLU A 25 6.96 -14.03 17.54
N TYR A 26 8.04 -14.22 16.78
CA TYR A 26 8.67 -15.51 16.45
C TYR A 26 9.52 -16.06 17.60
N SER A 27 8.97 -16.08 18.82
CA SER A 27 9.55 -16.89 19.90
C SER A 27 9.13 -18.35 19.67
N GLU A 28 9.94 -19.09 18.93
CA GLU A 28 9.80 -20.53 18.67
C GLU A 28 9.99 -21.34 19.96
N GLU A 29 9.03 -21.33 20.90
CA GLU A 29 9.05 -22.20 22.09
C GLU A 29 7.64 -22.33 22.72
N ASP A 30 6.63 -22.76 21.95
CA ASP A 30 5.46 -23.61 22.33
C ASP A 30 4.44 -23.69 21.16
N ASP A 31 4.91 -24.16 19.99
CA ASP A 31 4.29 -23.93 18.68
C ASP A 31 3.18 -24.94 18.28
N VAL A 32 2.29 -25.29 19.22
CA VAL A 32 1.04 -26.00 18.88
C VAL A 32 -0.21 -25.47 19.60
N SER A 33 -0.14 -24.36 20.34
CA SER A 33 -1.32 -23.86 21.07
C SER A 33 -1.63 -22.36 20.90
N GLU A 34 -0.69 -21.54 20.42
CA GLU A 34 -0.91 -20.11 20.18
C GLU A 34 -1.72 -19.86 18.91
N HIS A 35 -1.37 -20.53 17.81
CA HIS A 35 -2.09 -20.44 16.53
C HIS A 35 -3.53 -20.93 16.65
N GLU A 36 -3.75 -22.11 17.25
CA GLU A 36 -5.10 -22.65 17.47
C GLU A 36 -5.94 -21.76 18.40
N ARG A 37 -5.33 -21.15 19.44
CA ARG A 37 -6.03 -20.19 20.30
C ARG A 37 -6.38 -18.88 19.57
N LYS A 38 -5.57 -18.46 18.59
CA LYS A 38 -5.89 -17.31 17.72
C LYS A 38 -7.02 -17.67 16.76
N GLU A 39 -6.96 -18.84 16.12
CA GLU A 39 -8.02 -19.39 15.26
C GLU A 39 -9.36 -19.47 15.98
N ALA A 40 -9.39 -19.95 17.23
CA ALA A 40 -10.61 -20.04 18.03
C ALA A 40 -11.24 -18.67 18.39
N LYS A 41 -10.48 -17.58 18.34
CA LYS A 41 -10.96 -16.21 18.60
C LYS A 41 -11.41 -15.47 17.34
N LEU A 42 -11.14 -16.02 16.16
CA LEU A 42 -11.58 -15.42 14.90
C LEU A 42 -13.09 -15.55 14.75
N PRO A 43 -13.77 -14.53 14.17
CA PRO A 43 -15.18 -14.62 13.85
C PRO A 43 -15.44 -15.68 12.77
N ASP A 44 -16.66 -16.24 12.73
CA ASP A 44 -17.03 -17.35 11.83
C ASP A 44 -16.69 -17.10 10.35
N TRP A 45 -16.82 -15.86 9.86
CA TRP A 45 -16.50 -15.51 8.47
C TRP A 45 -15.01 -15.63 8.14
N ALA A 46 -14.15 -15.57 9.16
CA ALA A 46 -12.69 -15.69 9.06
C ALA A 46 -12.19 -17.09 9.41
N GLN A 47 -13.09 -18.07 9.61
CA GLN A 47 -12.75 -19.47 9.86
C GLN A 47 -13.15 -20.37 8.66
N SER A 48 -12.47 -21.50 8.49
CA SER A 48 -12.90 -22.53 7.53
C SER A 48 -14.14 -23.24 8.07
N PRO A 49 -15.19 -23.53 7.26
CA PRO A 49 -15.23 -23.48 5.79
C PRO A 49 -15.70 -22.14 5.18
N ALA A 50 -16.31 -21.25 5.95
CA ALA A 50 -16.91 -20.01 5.45
C ALA A 50 -15.88 -19.11 4.75
N LEU A 51 -14.66 -19.00 5.31
CA LEU A 51 -13.57 -18.26 4.70
C LEU A 51 -13.20 -18.78 3.30
N LYS A 52 -13.18 -20.11 3.11
CA LYS A 52 -12.83 -20.71 1.82
C LYS A 52 -13.88 -20.39 0.76
N GLU A 53 -15.15 -20.45 1.12
CA GLU A 53 -16.23 -20.05 0.22
C GLU A 53 -16.17 -18.56 -0.12
N ALA A 54 -15.94 -17.71 0.89
CA ALA A 54 -15.78 -16.27 0.69
C ALA A 54 -14.62 -15.94 -0.25
N LEU A 55 -13.45 -16.55 -0.08
CA LEU A 55 -12.28 -16.37 -0.96
C LEU A 55 -12.56 -16.87 -2.39
N ALA A 56 -13.26 -18.00 -2.53
CA ALA A 56 -13.64 -18.56 -3.83
C ALA A 56 -14.62 -17.66 -4.60
N ASN A 57 -15.41 -16.86 -3.89
CA ASN A 57 -16.29 -15.85 -4.45
C ASN A 57 -15.54 -14.53 -4.73
N GLN A 58 -14.68 -14.07 -3.81
CA GLN A 58 -13.90 -12.84 -3.94
C GLN A 58 -12.98 -12.84 -5.17
N ARG A 59 -12.38 -13.99 -5.54
CA ARG A 59 -11.52 -14.08 -6.74
C ARG A 59 -12.20 -13.70 -8.06
N LYS A 60 -13.54 -13.69 -8.10
CA LYS A 60 -14.33 -13.35 -9.29
C LYS A 60 -14.65 -11.86 -9.37
N VAL A 61 -14.38 -11.11 -8.30
CA VAL A 61 -14.71 -9.68 -8.21
C VAL A 61 -13.50 -8.85 -8.64
N ASN A 62 -13.72 -7.91 -9.55
CA ASN A 62 -12.68 -6.98 -9.96
C ASN A 62 -12.43 -5.95 -8.82
N PRO A 63 -11.20 -5.87 -8.26
CA PRO A 63 -10.90 -4.90 -7.20
C PRO A 63 -11.10 -3.45 -7.64
N ASP A 64 -10.88 -3.13 -8.92
CA ASP A 64 -11.04 -1.77 -9.45
C ASP A 64 -12.49 -1.27 -9.38
N ASP A 65 -13.47 -2.19 -9.47
CA ASP A 65 -14.89 -1.84 -9.37
C ASP A 65 -15.29 -1.47 -7.93
N VAL A 66 -14.57 -2.01 -6.94
CA VAL A 66 -14.83 -1.84 -5.50
C VAL A 66 -14.05 -0.65 -4.94
N PHE A 67 -12.74 -0.60 -5.17
CA PHE A 67 -11.85 0.39 -4.56
C PHE A 67 -11.51 1.57 -5.49
N GLY A 68 -11.86 1.46 -6.77
CA GLY A 68 -11.44 2.41 -7.80
C GLY A 68 -10.04 2.08 -8.31
N GLY A 69 -9.86 2.00 -9.63
CA GLY A 69 -8.60 1.57 -10.24
C GLY A 69 -7.38 2.46 -10.00
N THR A 70 -7.51 3.60 -9.31
CA THR A 70 -6.37 4.40 -8.87
C THR A 70 -6.57 4.81 -7.42
N ILE A 71 -5.72 4.30 -6.55
CA ILE A 71 -5.72 4.66 -5.13
C ILE A 71 -5.06 6.04 -5.02
N PRO A 72 -5.79 7.07 -4.53
CA PRO A 72 -5.20 8.39 -4.36
C PRO A 72 -4.11 8.34 -3.29
N PRO A 73 -3.06 9.15 -3.42
CA PRO A 73 -2.03 9.23 -2.38
C PRO A 73 -2.67 9.62 -1.04
N PRO A 74 -2.20 9.05 0.07
CA PRO A 74 -2.74 9.35 1.39
C PRO A 74 -2.58 10.84 1.69
N ARG A 75 -3.66 11.43 2.20
CA ARG A 75 -3.71 12.84 2.55
C ARG A 75 -2.96 13.10 3.85
N MET A 76 -1.81 13.72 3.74
CA MET A 76 -0.98 14.06 4.89
C MET A 76 -1.40 15.38 5.55
N ASP A 77 -2.33 16.13 4.95
CA ASP A 77 -2.89 17.35 5.51
C ASP A 77 -3.75 17.07 6.77
N GLY A 78 -4.00 18.13 7.55
CA GLY A 78 -4.52 18.10 8.93
C GLY A 78 -5.89 17.45 9.17
N LYS A 79 -6.45 16.75 8.19
CA LYS A 79 -7.66 15.91 8.33
C LYS A 79 -7.36 14.55 8.94
N ILE A 80 -6.24 13.91 8.59
CA ILE A 80 -5.86 12.60 9.13
C ILE A 80 -4.96 12.76 10.36
N PHE A 81 -3.97 13.65 10.29
CA PHE A 81 -3.04 13.91 11.38
C PHE A 81 -3.32 15.28 12.00
N ARG A 82 -3.96 15.30 13.16
CA ARG A 82 -4.13 16.53 13.94
C ARG A 82 -2.82 16.82 14.70
N GLY A 83 -2.00 17.77 14.24
CA GLY A 83 -0.73 18.13 14.90
C GLY A 83 0.33 18.74 13.98
N ARG A 84 1.48 19.14 14.57
CA ARG A 84 2.57 19.89 13.89
C ARG A 84 3.06 19.17 12.63
N THR A 85 2.89 19.82 11.48
CA THR A 85 3.35 19.43 10.13
C THR A 85 4.88 19.32 9.97
N SER A 86 5.63 19.69 11.02
CA SER A 86 7.10 19.72 11.05
C SER A 86 7.77 18.34 10.87
N LYS A 87 7.02 17.23 11.00
CA LYS A 87 7.54 15.86 10.76
C LYS A 87 7.27 15.34 9.35
N PHE A 88 6.49 16.05 8.53
CA PHE A 88 6.39 15.76 7.10
C PHE A 88 7.62 16.31 6.40
N ARG A 89 8.76 15.63 6.58
CA ARG A 89 9.98 15.93 5.83
C ARG A 89 9.70 15.60 4.36
N HIS A 90 10.23 16.43 3.45
CA HIS A 90 10.29 16.06 2.04
C HIS A 90 11.10 14.76 1.95
N ARG A 91 10.43 13.65 1.61
CA ARG A 91 11.11 12.38 1.41
C ARG A 91 11.94 12.49 0.14
N THR A 92 13.24 12.28 0.27
CA THR A 92 14.18 12.11 -0.85
C THR A 92 14.13 10.65 -1.34
N SER A 93 14.54 10.44 -2.61
CA SER A 93 14.63 9.20 -3.43
C SER A 93 13.54 8.12 -3.28
N SER A 94 13.28 7.62 -2.07
CA SER A 94 12.25 6.60 -1.73
C SER A 94 10.79 6.97 -2.06
N ALA A 95 10.49 8.26 -2.23
CA ALA A 95 9.18 8.74 -2.66
C ALA A 95 9.10 9.01 -4.17
N ASN A 96 10.21 8.86 -4.89
CA ASN A 96 10.27 9.11 -6.31
C ASN A 96 10.09 7.80 -7.10
N TRP A 97 8.84 7.41 -7.29
CA TRP A 97 8.45 6.29 -8.15
C TRP A 97 8.12 6.74 -9.58
N THR A 98 8.50 7.97 -9.99
CA THR A 98 8.22 8.49 -11.34
C THR A 98 9.15 7.93 -12.42
N GLY A 99 9.75 6.76 -12.18
CA GLY A 99 10.62 6.07 -13.13
C GLY A 99 9.82 5.34 -14.22
N THR A 100 10.54 4.66 -15.11
CA THR A 100 9.96 3.81 -16.17
C THR A 100 9.34 2.51 -15.64
N ASP A 101 9.36 2.28 -14.33
CA ASP A 101 8.81 1.10 -13.65
C ASP A 101 7.30 1.22 -13.35
N GLY A 102 6.64 2.24 -13.91
CA GLY A 102 5.19 2.38 -13.80
C GLY A 102 4.47 1.38 -14.70
N LEU A 103 3.36 0.81 -14.21
CA LEU A 103 2.50 -0.05 -15.02
C LEU A 103 2.03 0.70 -16.26
N THR A 104 2.23 0.11 -17.43
CA THR A 104 1.74 0.64 -18.69
C THR A 104 0.27 0.26 -18.89
N ALA A 105 -0.45 1.06 -19.69
CA ALA A 105 -1.84 0.77 -20.04
C ALA A 105 -2.01 -0.59 -20.76
N ILE A 106 -0.95 -1.08 -21.41
CA ILE A 106 -0.94 -2.39 -22.07
C ILE A 106 -0.89 -3.50 -21.02
N GLU A 107 0.02 -3.40 -20.06
CA GLU A 107 0.13 -4.38 -18.95
C GLU A 107 -1.15 -4.44 -18.11
N GLU A 108 -1.76 -3.29 -17.82
CA GLU A 108 -3.07 -3.22 -17.17
C GLU A 108 -4.15 -3.98 -17.95
N ALA A 109 -4.20 -3.79 -19.28
CA ALA A 109 -5.18 -4.43 -20.15
C ALA A 109 -4.96 -5.94 -20.28
N GLU A 110 -3.70 -6.38 -20.39
CA GLU A 110 -3.33 -7.79 -20.43
C GLU A 110 -3.66 -8.48 -19.10
N TYR A 111 -3.35 -7.84 -17.97
CA TYR A 111 -3.72 -8.32 -16.65
C TYR A 111 -5.25 -8.45 -16.51
N ALA A 112 -6.01 -7.43 -16.87
CA ALA A 112 -7.47 -7.47 -16.82
C ALA A 112 -8.03 -8.60 -17.69
N LYS A 113 -7.47 -8.81 -18.89
CA LYS A 113 -7.86 -9.92 -19.78
C LYS A 113 -7.53 -11.28 -19.17
N ARG A 114 -6.35 -11.45 -18.59
CA ARG A 114 -5.92 -12.70 -17.91
C ARG A 114 -6.83 -13.03 -16.72
N MET A 115 -7.26 -12.01 -15.98
CA MET A 115 -8.12 -12.16 -14.82
C MET A 115 -9.62 -12.22 -15.17
N GLY A 116 -9.99 -11.99 -16.43
CA GLY A 116 -11.39 -11.93 -16.86
C GLY A 116 -12.14 -10.71 -16.33
N TYR A 117 -11.42 -9.65 -15.94
CA TYR A 117 -11.99 -8.40 -15.46
C TYR A 117 -12.49 -7.56 -16.65
N HIS A 118 -13.77 -7.20 -16.62
CA HIS A 118 -14.39 -6.38 -17.64
C HIS A 118 -14.65 -4.99 -17.05
N ASN A 119 -13.89 -3.99 -17.47
CA ASN A 119 -14.00 -2.64 -16.92
C ASN A 119 -15.29 -1.97 -17.43
N LYS A 120 -16.39 -2.10 -16.67
CA LYS A 120 -17.72 -1.56 -17.03
C LYS A 120 -17.75 -0.03 -17.06
N LYS A 121 -16.84 0.66 -16.37
CA LYS A 121 -16.91 2.13 -16.19
C LYS A 121 -16.22 2.94 -17.28
N ARG A 122 -15.42 2.32 -18.17
CA ARG A 122 -14.79 3.00 -19.32
C ARG A 122 -15.73 3.17 -20.53
N SER A 123 -16.87 2.47 -20.61
CA SER A 123 -17.77 2.54 -21.79
C SER A 123 -18.75 3.72 -21.77
N LEU A 124 -18.80 4.51 -20.69
CA LEU A 124 -19.79 5.56 -20.45
C LEU A 124 -19.32 7.00 -20.75
N LYS A 125 -18.14 7.18 -21.34
CA LYS A 125 -17.78 8.46 -21.99
C LYS A 125 -17.88 8.32 -23.51
N ARG A 126 -19.07 8.56 -24.03
CA ARG A 126 -19.25 9.10 -25.38
C ARG A 126 -19.52 10.59 -25.24
#